data_AF-A0A101X976-F1
#
_entry.id   AF-A0A101X976-F1
#
_cell.length_a   1.000
_cell.length_b   1.000
_cell.length_c   1.000
_cell.angle_alpha   90.00
_cell.angle_beta   90.00
_cell.angle_gamma   90.00
#
_symmetry.space_group_name_H-M   'P 1'
#
loop_
_entity.id
_entity.type
_entity.pdbx_description
1 polymer ?
#
loop_
_entity_poly.entity_id
_entity_poly.type
_entity_poly.pdbx_seq_one_letter_code
_entity_poly.pdbx_strand_id
1 'polypeptide(L)'
;MSPLDEALTLALAFALVYNNALVVLGPSAWGGVQPDRALILATASEIAGTFLSPMSPLKFSPSEYLAALLFYAAFTAARISLPISVFLYSLRGLTATSLALWFGTPALAFTVGYFAARLVRPSLALGYVVLFAVSFMFGANNIAFVDKDVYVVAAIFLGNYLGLRFSRWIVKLYAFSFSGAVSASASAAALAALGIAFGIPMSFTLLIYSTLLGSAASRRMRIIRPADFIKALASITSALLLAYATSIVLGRA
;
A
#
# COMPACT_ATOMS: atom_id res chain seq x y z
N MET A 1 -13.09 -15.58 -17.05
CA MET A 1 -12.43 -14.46 -17.75
C MET A 1 -11.67 -15.05 -18.92
N SER A 2 -11.00 -14.28 -19.79
CA SER A 2 -10.05 -14.93 -20.70
C SER A 2 -8.82 -15.41 -19.91
N PRO A 3 -8.10 -16.46 -20.33
CA PRO A 3 -6.86 -16.88 -19.66
C PRO A 3 -5.81 -15.76 -19.58
N LEU A 4 -5.82 -14.84 -20.55
CA LEU A 4 -4.95 -13.67 -20.56
C LEU A 4 -5.31 -12.68 -19.46
N ASP A 5 -6.60 -12.40 -19.24
CA ASP A 5 -7.05 -11.50 -18.17
C ASP A 5 -6.66 -12.05 -16.80
N GLU A 6 -6.85 -13.36 -16.58
CA GLU A 6 -6.50 -14.02 -15.32
C GLU A 6 -4.99 -13.95 -15.07
N ALA A 7 -4.15 -14.19 -16.08
CA ALA A 7 -2.71 -14.08 -15.97
C ALA A 7 -2.25 -12.64 -15.65
N LEU A 8 -2.83 -11.65 -16.32
CA LEU A 8 -2.49 -10.24 -16.12
C LEU A 8 -2.92 -9.73 -14.73
N THR A 9 -4.12 -10.08 -14.30
CA THR A 9 -4.62 -9.70 -12.97
C THR A 9 -3.81 -10.36 -11.86
N LEU A 10 -3.44 -11.64 -12.02
CA LEU A 10 -2.58 -12.33 -11.05
C LEU A 10 -1.17 -11.71 -10.98
N ALA A 11 -0.58 -11.37 -12.13
CA ALA A 11 0.71 -10.67 -12.18
C ALA A 11 0.63 -9.30 -11.50
N LEU A 12 -0.49 -8.59 -11.66
CA LEU A 12 -0.71 -7.28 -11.05
C LEU A 12 -0.90 -7.39 -9.54
N ALA A 13 -1.68 -8.38 -9.07
CA ALA A 13 -1.82 -8.68 -7.65
C ALA A 13 -0.47 -9.03 -7.03
N PHE A 14 0.35 -9.83 -7.70
CA PHE A 14 1.71 -10.15 -7.25
C PHE A 14 2.57 -8.89 -7.14
N ALA A 15 2.62 -8.07 -8.19
CA ALA A 15 3.38 -6.81 -8.20
C ALA A 15 2.95 -5.86 -7.07
N LEU A 16 1.64 -5.76 -6.85
CA LEU A 16 1.04 -4.96 -5.79
C LEU A 16 1.47 -5.46 -4.41
N VAL A 17 1.35 -6.76 -4.12
CA VAL A 17 1.74 -7.35 -2.82
C VAL A 17 3.24 -7.24 -2.61
N TYR A 18 4.05 -7.66 -3.59
CA TYR A 18 5.51 -7.61 -3.52
C TYR A 18 6.03 -6.21 -3.21
N ASN A 19 5.50 -5.19 -3.90
CA ASN A 19 5.92 -3.81 -3.70
C ASN A 19 5.46 -3.24 -2.34
N ASN A 20 4.23 -3.56 -1.92
CA ASN A 20 3.68 -3.07 -0.65
C ASN A 20 4.17 -3.85 0.57
N ALA A 21 4.79 -5.03 0.40
CA ALA A 21 5.48 -5.72 1.49
C ALA A 21 6.49 -4.81 2.19
N LEU A 22 7.08 -3.83 1.48
CA LEU A 22 7.95 -2.82 2.07
C LEU A 22 7.29 -2.00 3.18
N VAL A 23 6.01 -1.67 3.05
CA VAL A 23 5.29 -0.71 3.88
C VAL A 23 4.16 -1.33 4.72
N VAL A 24 3.71 -2.52 4.38
CA VAL A 24 2.68 -3.28 5.12
C VAL A 24 3.35 -4.29 6.06
N LEU A 25 4.19 -5.17 5.53
CA LEU A 25 4.88 -6.22 6.27
C LEU A 25 6.16 -5.73 6.95
N GLY A 26 7.00 -5.01 6.20
CA GLY A 26 8.33 -4.56 6.60
C GLY A 26 8.39 -3.83 7.94
N PRO A 27 7.53 -2.82 8.18
CA PRO A 27 7.51 -2.10 9.46
C PRO A 27 7.45 -3.02 10.67
N SER A 28 6.51 -3.95 10.69
CA SER A 28 6.31 -4.84 11.82
C SER A 28 7.41 -5.89 11.91
N ALA A 29 7.75 -6.52 10.76
CA ALA A 29 8.73 -7.61 10.67
C ALA A 29 10.17 -7.18 11.05
N TRP A 30 10.54 -5.94 10.78
CA TRP A 30 11.87 -5.43 11.11
C TRP A 30 11.88 -4.42 12.26
N GLY A 31 10.70 -3.96 12.70
CA GLY A 31 10.54 -3.09 13.85
C GLY A 31 10.47 -3.84 15.17
N GLY A 32 10.06 -5.11 15.20
CA GLY A 32 10.06 -5.91 16.43
C GLY A 32 9.36 -7.27 16.38
N VAL A 33 8.41 -7.47 15.47
CA VAL A 33 7.79 -8.80 15.24
C VAL A 33 8.78 -9.69 14.50
N GLN A 34 8.89 -10.97 14.86
CA GLN A 34 9.81 -11.88 14.16
C GLN A 34 9.41 -12.05 12.67
N PRO A 35 10.35 -11.94 11.71
CA PRO A 35 10.04 -11.97 10.28
C PRO A 35 9.19 -13.16 9.82
N ASP A 36 9.50 -14.38 10.26
CA ASP A 36 8.78 -15.58 9.84
C ASP A 36 7.33 -15.59 10.34
N ARG A 37 7.12 -15.14 11.59
CA ARG A 37 5.77 -15.00 12.17
C ARG A 37 5.00 -13.86 11.53
N ALA A 38 5.68 -12.76 11.23
CA ALA A 38 5.10 -11.62 10.54
C ALA A 38 4.61 -12.02 9.14
N LEU A 39 5.39 -12.80 8.40
CA LEU A 39 5.03 -13.30 7.08
C LEU A 39 3.75 -14.15 7.12
N ILE A 40 3.66 -15.11 8.04
CA ILE A 40 2.49 -15.98 8.19
C ILE A 40 1.26 -15.14 8.51
N LEU A 41 1.37 -14.26 9.51
CA LEU A 41 0.24 -13.44 9.95
C LEU A 41 -0.20 -12.46 8.85
N ALA A 42 0.73 -11.78 8.19
CA ALA A 42 0.43 -10.85 7.11
C ALA A 42 -0.29 -11.56 5.96
N THR A 43 0.23 -12.71 5.52
CA THR A 43 -0.36 -13.51 4.44
C THR A 43 -1.79 -13.92 4.78
N ALA A 44 -2.00 -14.52 5.96
CA ALA A 44 -3.32 -14.95 6.39
C ALA A 44 -4.30 -13.77 6.53
N SER A 45 -3.83 -12.64 7.04
CA SER A 45 -4.64 -11.43 7.22
C SER A 45 -5.00 -10.78 5.90
N GLU A 46 -4.06 -10.71 4.94
CA GLU A 46 -4.30 -10.19 3.60
C GLU A 46 -5.31 -11.05 2.85
N ILE A 47 -5.18 -12.38 2.91
CA ILE A 47 -6.18 -13.32 2.37
C ILE A 47 -7.56 -13.02 2.98
N ALA A 48 -7.65 -12.99 4.31
CA ALA A 48 -8.92 -12.70 4.99
C ALA A 48 -9.50 -11.34 4.58
N GLY A 49 -8.67 -10.31 4.54
CA GLY A 49 -9.05 -8.97 4.10
C GLY A 49 -9.56 -8.94 2.67
N THR A 50 -8.90 -9.65 1.75
CA THR A 50 -9.30 -9.73 0.34
C THR A 50 -10.71 -10.29 0.18
N PHE A 51 -10.99 -11.44 0.80
CA PHE A 51 -12.27 -12.11 0.63
C PHE A 51 -13.41 -11.49 1.46
N LEU A 52 -13.10 -10.88 2.60
CA LEU A 52 -14.11 -10.22 3.46
C LEU A 52 -14.34 -8.74 3.10
N SER A 53 -13.56 -8.19 2.16
CA SER A 53 -13.69 -6.78 1.78
C SER A 53 -15.06 -6.45 1.22
N PRO A 54 -15.66 -5.30 1.57
CA PRO A 54 -16.82 -4.78 0.87
C PRO A 54 -16.47 -4.16 -0.50
N MET A 55 -15.18 -3.96 -0.81
CA MET A 55 -14.76 -3.42 -2.11
C MET A 55 -15.11 -4.39 -3.23
N SER A 56 -15.65 -3.86 -4.32
CA SER A 56 -15.90 -4.64 -5.53
C SER A 56 -14.68 -4.56 -6.45
N PRO A 57 -14.16 -5.70 -6.96
CA PRO A 57 -13.09 -5.69 -7.94
C PRO A 57 -13.49 -4.87 -9.16
N LEU A 58 -12.61 -4.00 -9.63
CA LEU A 58 -12.83 -3.30 -10.89
C LEU A 58 -12.26 -4.14 -12.03
N LYS A 59 -13.11 -4.47 -13.00
CA LYS A 59 -12.70 -5.16 -14.22
C LYS A 59 -12.19 -4.14 -15.22
N PHE A 60 -10.98 -4.38 -15.70
CA PHE A 60 -10.35 -3.59 -16.76
C PHE A 60 -10.10 -4.46 -17.99
N SER A 61 -9.82 -3.83 -19.12
CA SER A 61 -9.40 -4.52 -20.34
C SER A 61 -7.95 -5.00 -20.24
N PRO A 62 -7.53 -6.00 -21.04
CA PRO A 62 -6.14 -6.45 -21.11
C PRO A 62 -5.13 -5.31 -21.30
N SER A 63 -5.45 -4.32 -22.14
CA SER A 63 -4.58 -3.17 -22.40
C SER A 63 -4.34 -2.30 -21.17
N GLU A 64 -5.34 -2.18 -20.29
CA GLU A 64 -5.23 -1.39 -19.05
C GLU A 64 -4.40 -2.13 -18.00
N TYR A 65 -4.59 -3.46 -17.87
CA TYR A 65 -3.75 -4.28 -17.01
C TYR A 65 -2.29 -4.28 -17.48
N LEU A 66 -2.06 -4.38 -18.79
CA LEU A 66 -0.72 -4.31 -19.36
C LEU A 66 -0.09 -2.94 -19.13
N ALA A 67 -0.83 -1.85 -19.30
CA ALA A 67 -0.35 -0.51 -18.99
C ALA A 67 0.06 -0.37 -17.52
N ALA A 68 -0.76 -0.88 -16.59
CA ALA A 68 -0.45 -0.87 -15.15
C ALA A 68 0.85 -1.62 -14.85
N LEU A 69 1.05 -2.81 -15.44
CA LEU A 69 2.26 -3.62 -15.27
C LEU A 69 3.51 -2.94 -15.87
N LEU A 70 3.39 -2.34 -17.07
CA LEU A 70 4.50 -1.64 -17.72
C LEU A 70 4.91 -0.40 -16.92
N PHE A 71 3.96 0.40 -16.45
CA PHE A 71 4.26 1.53 -15.57
C PHE A 71 4.84 1.07 -14.24
N TYR A 72 4.33 -0.01 -13.66
CA TYR A 72 4.91 -0.61 -12.47
C TYR A 72 6.38 -0.98 -12.68
N ALA A 73 6.71 -1.66 -13.79
CA ALA A 73 8.08 -2.03 -14.12
C ALA A 73 8.98 -0.80 -14.33
N ALA A 74 8.51 0.21 -15.08
CA ALA A 74 9.24 1.45 -15.32
C ALA A 74 9.50 2.23 -14.03
N PHE A 75 8.50 2.33 -13.15
CA PHE A 75 8.62 3.00 -11.85
C PHE A 75 9.58 2.24 -10.93
N THR A 76 9.48 0.92 -10.90
CA THR A 76 10.40 0.07 -10.14
C THR A 76 11.84 0.27 -10.61
N ALA A 77 12.08 0.33 -11.92
CA ALA A 77 13.40 0.64 -12.50
C ALA A 77 13.89 2.04 -12.10
N ALA A 78 12.99 3.04 -12.07
CA ALA A 78 13.26 4.39 -11.58
C ALA A 78 13.36 4.49 -10.04
N ARG A 79 13.16 3.38 -9.31
CA ARG A 79 13.09 3.34 -7.83
C ARG A 79 12.02 4.28 -7.28
N ILE A 80 10.85 4.28 -7.90
CA ILE A 80 9.64 4.97 -7.48
C ILE A 80 8.56 3.90 -7.30
N SER A 81 7.73 4.00 -6.27
CA SER A 81 6.60 3.09 -6.08
C SER A 81 5.39 3.63 -6.84
N LEU A 82 4.95 2.94 -7.90
CA LEU A 82 3.67 3.25 -8.54
C LEU A 82 2.51 2.81 -7.62
N PRO A 83 1.58 3.70 -7.26
CA PRO A 83 0.37 3.32 -6.56
C PRO A 83 -0.62 2.69 -7.56
N ILE A 84 -0.45 1.40 -7.85
CA ILE A 84 -1.21 0.64 -8.86
C ILE A 84 -2.72 0.83 -8.70
N SER A 85 -3.24 0.73 -7.47
CA SER A 85 -4.67 0.86 -7.21
C SER A 85 -5.22 2.27 -7.47
N VAL A 86 -4.40 3.31 -7.27
CA VAL A 86 -4.75 4.70 -7.59
C VAL A 86 -4.75 4.91 -9.10
N PHE A 87 -3.75 4.40 -9.81
CA PHE A 87 -3.71 4.41 -11.27
C PHE A 87 -4.95 3.75 -11.87
N LEU A 88 -5.23 2.50 -11.46
CA LEU A 88 -6.40 1.75 -11.92
C LEU A 88 -7.72 2.45 -11.59
N TYR A 89 -7.89 2.97 -10.37
CA TYR A 89 -9.11 3.71 -10.02
C TYR A 89 -9.29 4.94 -10.90
N SER A 90 -8.19 5.63 -11.22
CA SER A 90 -8.21 6.85 -12.02
C SER A 90 -8.62 6.61 -13.48
N LEU A 91 -8.38 5.41 -14.03
CA LEU A 91 -8.88 5.00 -15.34
C LEU A 91 -10.41 4.96 -15.41
N ARG A 92 -11.11 4.80 -14.29
CA ARG A 92 -12.58 4.80 -14.23
C ARG A 92 -13.17 6.22 -14.23
N GLY A 93 -12.36 7.24 -13.98
CA GLY A 93 -12.80 8.61 -13.76
C GLY A 93 -12.64 9.03 -12.30
N LEU A 94 -12.18 10.26 -12.12
CA LEU A 94 -11.88 10.84 -10.82
C LEU A 94 -13.13 11.46 -10.19
N THR A 95 -13.27 11.32 -8.87
CA THR A 95 -14.29 12.04 -8.10
C THR A 95 -13.61 13.06 -7.20
N ALA A 96 -14.35 14.10 -6.81
CA ALA A 96 -13.88 15.05 -5.80
C ALA A 96 -13.51 14.32 -4.50
N THR A 97 -14.27 13.28 -4.12
CA THR A 97 -14.01 12.46 -2.94
C THR A 97 -12.69 11.69 -3.05
N SER A 98 -12.36 11.08 -4.20
CA SER A 98 -11.09 10.37 -4.35
C SER A 98 -9.89 11.30 -4.27
N LEU A 99 -9.99 12.49 -4.89
CA LEU A 99 -8.96 13.51 -4.79
C LEU A 99 -8.80 14.03 -3.36
N ALA A 100 -9.90 14.34 -2.69
CA ALA A 100 -9.90 14.80 -1.29
C ALA A 100 -9.27 13.76 -0.37
N LEU A 101 -9.57 12.47 -0.55
CA LEU A 101 -8.96 11.41 0.24
C LEU A 101 -7.46 11.25 -0.08
N TRP A 102 -7.06 11.17 -1.34
CA TRP A 102 -5.65 10.95 -1.69
C TRP A 102 -4.73 12.11 -1.33
N PHE A 103 -5.19 13.35 -1.45
CA PHE A 103 -4.38 14.53 -1.13
C PHE A 103 -4.60 15.07 0.29
N GLY A 104 -5.75 14.77 0.93
CA GLY A 104 -6.05 15.21 2.30
C GLY A 104 -5.56 14.25 3.38
N THR A 105 -5.67 12.94 3.16
CA THR A 105 -5.24 11.95 4.17
C THR A 105 -3.75 11.94 4.51
N PRO A 106 -2.80 12.38 3.65
CA PRO A 106 -1.39 12.52 4.04
C PRO A 106 -1.17 13.48 5.20
N ALA A 107 -1.91 14.60 5.26
CA ALA A 107 -1.82 15.56 6.37
C ALA A 107 -2.39 14.96 7.66
N LEU A 108 -3.51 14.25 7.56
CA LEU A 108 -4.10 13.53 8.69
C LEU A 108 -3.17 12.42 9.20
N ALA A 109 -2.58 11.63 8.30
CA ALA A 109 -1.61 10.59 8.60
C ALA A 109 -0.38 11.15 9.34
N PHE A 110 0.16 12.28 8.86
CA PHE A 110 1.24 13.00 9.54
C PHE A 110 0.84 13.37 10.97
N THR A 111 -0.34 13.99 11.16
CA THR A 111 -0.83 14.41 12.47
C THR A 111 -1.00 13.23 13.43
N VAL A 112 -1.61 12.13 12.95
CA VAL A 112 -1.73 10.89 13.72
C VAL A 112 -0.36 10.37 14.13
N GLY A 113 0.60 10.31 13.20
CA GLY A 113 1.97 9.88 13.49
C GLY A 113 2.67 10.75 14.52
N TYR A 114 2.46 12.07 14.46
CA TYR A 114 3.04 13.02 15.41
C TYR A 114 2.56 12.77 16.85
N PHE A 115 1.26 12.57 17.04
CA PHE A 115 0.67 12.32 18.36
C PHE A 115 0.90 10.88 18.84
N ALA A 116 0.71 9.89 17.97
CA ALA A 116 0.89 8.48 18.30
C ALA A 116 2.32 8.19 18.78
N ALA A 117 3.33 8.84 18.19
CA ALA A 117 4.71 8.71 18.60
C ALA A 117 4.98 9.11 20.07
N ARG A 118 4.09 9.90 20.70
CA ARG A 118 4.18 10.30 22.12
C ARG A 118 3.35 9.43 23.04
N LEU A 119 2.24 8.90 22.54
CA LEU A 119 1.21 8.24 23.34
C LEU A 119 1.31 6.71 23.31
N VAL A 120 1.79 6.15 22.20
CA VAL A 120 1.81 4.69 21.99
C VAL A 120 3.07 4.07 22.57
N ARG A 121 2.88 3.29 23.63
CA ARG A 121 3.91 2.40 24.18
C ARG A 121 3.84 1.06 23.44
N PRO A 122 4.87 0.70 22.64
CA PRO A 122 4.81 -0.53 21.87
C PRO A 122 4.94 -1.75 22.78
N SER A 123 4.20 -2.80 22.47
CA SER A 123 4.38 -4.14 23.03
C SER A 123 4.34 -5.16 21.88
N LEU A 124 4.90 -6.35 22.07
CA LEU A 124 4.84 -7.39 21.04
C LEU A 124 3.40 -7.76 20.68
N ALA A 125 2.52 -7.86 21.68
CA ALA A 125 1.10 -8.13 21.47
C ALA A 125 0.45 -7.05 20.58
N LEU A 126 0.71 -5.77 20.89
CA LEU A 126 0.21 -4.67 20.06
C LEU A 126 0.81 -4.71 18.64
N GLY A 127 2.08 -5.09 18.49
CA GLY A 127 2.72 -5.28 17.20
C GLY A 127 2.02 -6.32 16.33
N TYR A 128 1.65 -7.48 16.91
CA TYR A 128 0.88 -8.50 16.18
C TYR A 128 -0.52 -8.03 15.83
N VAL A 129 -1.23 -7.37 16.75
CA VAL A 129 -2.58 -6.83 16.48
C VAL A 129 -2.55 -5.81 15.35
N VAL A 130 -1.58 -4.90 15.36
CA VAL A 130 -1.43 -3.88 14.33
C VAL A 130 -0.98 -4.47 13.00
N LEU A 131 -0.09 -5.48 13.01
CA LEU A 131 0.27 -6.21 11.79
C LEU A 131 -0.95 -6.90 11.17
N PHE A 132 -1.74 -7.60 11.98
CA PHE A 132 -3.00 -8.19 11.54
C PHE A 132 -3.90 -7.11 10.90
N ALA A 133 -4.12 -5.99 11.59
CA ALA A 133 -5.00 -4.93 11.13
C ALA A 133 -4.52 -4.28 9.82
N VAL A 134 -3.25 -3.92 9.71
CA VAL A 134 -2.71 -3.26 8.50
C VAL A 134 -2.68 -4.21 7.30
N SER A 135 -2.32 -5.48 7.50
CA SER A 135 -2.33 -6.50 6.44
C SER A 135 -3.76 -6.83 6.01
N PHE A 136 -4.70 -6.99 6.95
CA PHE A 136 -6.12 -7.14 6.64
C PHE A 136 -6.63 -5.96 5.80
N MET A 137 -6.34 -4.74 6.23
CA MET A 137 -6.80 -3.54 5.51
C MET A 137 -6.14 -3.40 4.15
N PHE A 138 -4.88 -3.83 3.98
CA PHE A 138 -4.23 -3.85 2.66
C PHE A 138 -4.89 -4.88 1.73
N GLY A 139 -5.16 -6.08 2.23
CA GLY A 139 -5.92 -7.10 1.51
C GLY A 139 -7.30 -6.60 1.11
N ALA A 140 -7.99 -5.91 2.02
CA ALA A 140 -9.32 -5.40 1.79
C ALA A 140 -9.36 -4.17 0.88
N ASN A 141 -8.34 -3.32 0.91
CA ASN A 141 -8.31 -2.06 0.17
C ASN A 141 -7.73 -2.22 -1.24
N ASN A 142 -6.59 -2.89 -1.38
CA ASN A 142 -5.82 -2.89 -2.62
C ASN A 142 -5.97 -4.21 -3.37
N ILE A 143 -5.88 -5.34 -2.67
CA ILE A 143 -5.93 -6.65 -3.33
C ILE A 143 -7.35 -6.95 -3.80
N ALA A 144 -8.35 -6.82 -2.90
CA ALA A 144 -9.77 -6.98 -3.24
C ALA A 144 -10.27 -6.04 -4.34
N PHE A 145 -9.60 -4.90 -4.51
CA PHE A 145 -9.90 -3.95 -5.57
C PHE A 145 -9.41 -4.43 -6.95
N VAL A 146 -8.31 -5.18 -6.97
CA VAL A 146 -7.76 -5.79 -8.19
C VAL A 146 -8.50 -7.09 -8.52
N ASP A 147 -8.60 -8.01 -7.55
CA ASP A 147 -9.27 -9.30 -7.74
C ASP A 147 -9.68 -9.95 -6.41
N LYS A 148 -10.67 -10.84 -6.49
CA LYS A 148 -11.13 -11.72 -5.42
C LYS A 148 -11.22 -13.18 -5.85
N ASP A 149 -10.69 -13.55 -7.02
CA ASP A 149 -10.57 -14.95 -7.38
C ASP A 149 -9.64 -15.69 -6.40
N VAL A 150 -9.91 -16.97 -6.13
CA VAL A 150 -9.10 -17.83 -5.26
C VAL A 150 -7.63 -17.88 -5.69
N TYR A 151 -7.34 -17.72 -6.98
CA TYR A 151 -5.96 -17.72 -7.49
C TYR A 151 -5.11 -16.56 -6.94
N VAL A 152 -5.73 -15.47 -6.48
CA VAL A 152 -5.02 -14.34 -5.88
C VAL A 152 -4.23 -14.74 -4.63
N VAL A 153 -4.62 -15.82 -3.95
CA VAL A 153 -3.90 -16.38 -2.79
C VAL A 153 -2.44 -16.70 -3.13
N ALA A 154 -2.17 -17.23 -4.33
CA ALA A 154 -0.81 -17.52 -4.77
C ALA A 154 0.02 -16.25 -4.93
N ALA A 155 -0.57 -15.19 -5.48
CA ALA A 155 0.07 -13.88 -5.59
C ALA A 155 0.34 -13.24 -4.23
N ILE A 156 -0.58 -13.37 -3.27
CA ILE A 156 -0.39 -12.89 -1.88
C ILE A 156 0.80 -13.60 -1.23
N PHE A 157 0.80 -14.93 -1.28
CA PHE A 157 1.87 -15.73 -0.66
C PHE A 157 3.24 -15.42 -1.31
N LEU A 158 3.33 -15.50 -2.63
CA LEU A 158 4.58 -15.30 -3.35
C LEU A 158 5.08 -13.85 -3.21
N GLY A 159 4.17 -12.88 -3.30
CA GLY A 159 4.46 -11.47 -3.14
C GLY A 159 5.05 -11.16 -1.76
N ASN A 160 4.44 -11.65 -0.68
CA ASN A 160 4.96 -11.44 0.67
C ASN A 160 6.24 -12.23 0.92
N TYR A 161 6.35 -13.47 0.45
CA TYR A 161 7.54 -14.29 0.63
C TYR A 161 8.78 -13.63 0.00
N LEU A 162 8.69 -13.22 -1.26
CA LEU A 162 9.77 -12.52 -1.95
C LEU A 162 9.95 -11.09 -1.42
N GLY A 163 8.84 -10.43 -1.08
CA GLY A 163 8.80 -9.07 -0.55
C GLY A 163 9.39 -8.93 0.84
N LEU A 164 9.41 -9.98 1.67
CA LEU A 164 9.94 -9.91 3.04
C LEU A 164 11.40 -9.48 3.06
N ARG A 165 12.27 -10.11 2.25
CA ARG A 165 13.70 -9.73 2.19
C ARG A 165 13.89 -8.31 1.66
N PHE A 166 13.13 -7.94 0.63
CA PHE A 166 13.11 -6.59 0.08
C PHE A 166 12.65 -5.55 1.11
N SER A 167 11.68 -5.90 1.95
CA SER A 167 11.09 -4.98 2.93
C SER A 167 12.06 -4.53 4.02
N ARG A 168 13.21 -5.22 4.19
CA ARG A 168 14.29 -4.81 5.12
C ARG A 168 14.83 -3.42 4.81
N TRP A 169 14.63 -2.93 3.59
CA TRP A 169 14.98 -1.58 3.19
C TRP A 169 14.26 -0.49 4.00
N ILE A 170 13.09 -0.77 4.60
CA ILE A 170 12.37 0.20 5.45
C ILE A 170 13.20 0.64 6.66
N VAL A 171 14.05 -0.24 7.18
CA VAL A 171 14.99 0.06 8.29
C VAL A 171 16.08 1.06 7.87
N LYS A 172 16.34 1.20 6.57
CA LYS A 172 17.31 2.19 6.04
C LYS A 172 16.65 3.54 5.73
N LEU A 173 15.33 3.55 5.49
CA LEU A 173 14.57 4.78 5.25
C LEU A 173 14.46 5.65 6.51
N TYR A 174 14.49 5.01 7.68
CA TYR A 174 14.35 5.64 8.99
C TYR A 174 15.28 5.02 10.01
N ALA A 175 15.68 5.77 11.04
CA ALA A 175 16.09 5.15 12.31
C ALA A 175 14.85 4.51 12.95
N PHE A 176 14.47 3.33 12.45
CA PHE A 176 13.15 2.75 12.60
C PHE A 176 12.99 2.16 14.00
N SER A 177 12.22 2.83 14.86
CA SER A 177 11.85 2.29 16.18
C SER A 177 10.58 1.45 16.09
N PHE A 178 10.44 0.43 16.94
CA PHE A 178 9.24 -0.40 16.98
C PHE A 178 7.95 0.40 17.18
N SER A 179 7.98 1.42 18.05
CA SER A 179 6.83 2.31 18.29
C SER A 179 6.44 3.11 17.04
N GLY A 180 7.42 3.56 16.25
CA GLY A 180 7.17 4.24 14.98
C GLY A 180 6.51 3.30 13.96
N ALA A 181 6.95 2.04 13.91
CA ALA A 181 6.35 1.00 13.09
C ALA A 181 4.87 0.79 13.40
N VAL A 182 4.57 0.57 14.69
CA VAL A 182 3.20 0.34 15.19
C VAL A 182 2.31 1.54 14.88
N SER A 183 2.80 2.76 15.11
CA SER A 183 2.03 3.98 14.86
C SER A 183 1.73 4.16 13.37
N ALA A 184 2.73 3.94 12.50
CA ALA A 184 2.57 4.02 11.05
C ALA A 184 1.54 3.01 10.54
N SER A 185 1.70 1.74 10.90
CA SER A 185 0.81 0.66 10.47
C SER A 185 -0.62 0.85 10.99
N ALA A 186 -0.80 1.29 12.24
CA ALA A 186 -2.13 1.57 12.79
C ALA A 186 -2.84 2.73 12.07
N SER A 187 -2.12 3.82 11.79
CA SER A 187 -2.63 4.97 11.02
C SER A 187 -3.03 4.55 9.61
N ALA A 188 -2.16 3.80 8.92
CA ALA A 188 -2.46 3.31 7.58
C ALA A 188 -3.70 2.40 7.56
N ALA A 189 -3.84 1.50 8.53
CA ALA A 189 -5.02 0.65 8.66
C ALA A 189 -6.31 1.47 8.85
N ALA A 190 -6.30 2.45 9.76
CA ALA A 190 -7.46 3.30 10.03
C ALA A 190 -7.86 4.15 8.81
N LEU A 191 -6.88 4.74 8.12
CA LEU A 191 -7.13 5.57 6.94
C LEU A 191 -7.51 4.74 5.72
N ALA A 192 -7.01 3.50 5.59
CA ALA A 192 -7.47 2.56 4.59
C ALA A 192 -8.92 2.15 4.83
N ALA A 193 -9.35 1.97 6.08
CA ALA A 193 -10.76 1.70 6.42
C ALA A 193 -11.68 2.86 5.96
N LEU A 194 -11.24 4.11 6.09
CA LEU A 194 -11.96 5.27 5.57
C LEU A 194 -12.10 5.19 4.04
N GLY A 195 -11.03 4.88 3.32
CA GLY A 195 -11.09 4.70 1.86
C GLY A 195 -12.01 3.56 1.44
N ILE A 196 -11.93 2.41 2.12
CA ILE A 196 -12.80 1.25 1.90
C ILE A 196 -14.28 1.65 2.06
N ALA A 197 -14.62 2.44 3.08
CA ALA A 197 -15.99 2.89 3.32
C ALA A 197 -16.56 3.73 2.16
N PHE A 198 -15.71 4.44 1.42
CA PHE A 198 -16.09 5.18 0.21
C PHE A 198 -15.82 4.42 -1.10
N GLY A 199 -15.39 3.15 -1.03
CA GLY A 199 -15.03 2.37 -2.22
C GLY A 199 -13.81 2.92 -2.97
N ILE A 200 -12.94 3.66 -2.28
CA ILE A 200 -11.75 4.33 -2.86
C ILE A 200 -10.49 3.62 -2.35
N PRO A 201 -9.64 3.08 -3.24
CA PRO A 201 -8.39 2.46 -2.83
C PRO A 201 -7.41 3.53 -2.35
N MET A 202 -6.74 3.28 -1.25
CA MET A 202 -5.77 4.17 -0.62
C MET A 202 -4.34 3.71 -0.91
N SER A 203 -3.40 4.64 -0.92
CA SER A 203 -1.97 4.34 -1.08
C SER A 203 -1.32 4.10 0.28
N PHE A 204 -1.09 2.83 0.62
CA PHE A 204 -0.40 2.46 1.87
C PHE A 204 1.00 3.07 1.95
N THR A 205 1.74 3.11 0.83
CA THR A 205 3.05 3.75 0.78
C THR A 205 3.00 5.20 1.25
N LEU A 206 2.06 5.99 0.74
CA LEU A 206 1.93 7.39 1.11
C LEU A 206 1.47 7.53 2.57
N LEU A 207 0.47 6.78 3.00
CA LEU A 207 -0.04 6.83 4.36
C LEU A 207 1.03 6.46 5.40
N ILE A 208 1.80 5.39 5.15
CA ILE A 208 2.89 4.94 6.01
C ILE A 208 3.98 6.01 6.06
N TYR A 209 4.44 6.49 4.90
CA TYR A 209 5.50 7.50 4.85
C TYR A 209 5.10 8.82 5.52
N SER A 210 3.87 9.29 5.33
CA SER A 210 3.35 10.47 6.00
C SER A 210 3.25 10.28 7.51
N THR A 211 2.77 9.13 7.97
CA THR A 211 2.72 8.83 9.41
C THR A 211 4.11 8.76 10.01
N LEU A 212 5.05 8.10 9.34
CA LEU A 212 6.43 8.06 9.76
C LEU A 212 7.01 9.47 9.86
N LEU A 213 6.85 10.30 8.82
CA LEU A 213 7.30 11.70 8.81
C LEU A 213 6.80 12.48 10.04
N GLY A 214 5.51 12.36 10.39
CA GLY A 214 4.96 12.94 11.62
C GLY A 214 5.63 12.40 12.89
N SER A 215 5.89 11.09 12.94
CA SER A 215 6.59 10.45 14.05
C SER A 215 8.04 10.98 14.23
N ALA A 216 8.84 11.21 13.17
CA ALA A 216 10.14 11.87 13.38
C ALA A 216 9.98 13.27 13.89
N ALA A 217 9.08 14.05 13.30
CA ALA A 217 8.89 15.44 13.69
C ALA A 217 8.59 15.55 15.19
N SER A 218 7.76 14.63 15.71
CA SER A 218 7.43 14.56 17.13
C SER A 218 8.63 14.25 18.03
N ARG A 219 9.52 13.36 17.58
CA ARG A 219 10.70 12.87 18.34
C ARG A 219 12.00 13.59 17.99
N ARG A 220 11.95 14.61 17.13
CA ARG A 220 13.11 15.32 16.57
C ARG A 220 14.14 14.38 15.95
N MET A 221 13.68 13.30 15.32
CA MET A 221 14.56 12.32 14.68
C MET A 221 14.97 12.81 13.29
N ARG A 222 16.23 12.58 12.92
CA ARG A 222 16.71 12.88 11.55
C ARG A 222 16.16 11.85 10.58
N ILE A 223 15.57 12.33 9.49
CA ILE A 223 15.14 11.50 8.36
C ILE A 223 16.37 11.21 7.49
N ILE A 224 16.67 9.93 7.28
CA ILE A 224 17.88 9.51 6.57
C ILE A 224 17.71 9.70 5.06
N ARG A 225 16.49 9.54 4.53
CA ARG A 225 16.20 9.59 3.09
C ARG A 225 14.96 10.42 2.74
N PRO A 226 15.02 11.77 2.83
CA PRO A 226 13.89 12.64 2.50
C PRO A 226 13.44 12.53 1.04
N ALA A 227 14.36 12.22 0.12
CA ALA A 227 14.03 12.04 -1.30
C ALA A 227 13.03 10.90 -1.55
N ASP A 228 13.08 9.82 -0.77
CA ASP A 228 12.16 8.68 -0.93
C ASP A 228 10.74 9.04 -0.49
N PHE A 229 10.59 9.98 0.45
CA PHE A 229 9.30 10.57 0.82
C PHE A 229 8.71 11.40 -0.33
N ILE A 230 9.51 12.29 -0.91
CA ILE A 230 9.10 13.15 -2.03
C ILE A 230 8.66 12.28 -3.23
N LYS A 231 9.40 11.21 -3.51
CA LYS A 231 9.03 10.26 -4.57
C LYS A 231 7.68 9.60 -4.33
N ALA A 232 7.35 9.22 -3.09
CA ALA A 232 6.05 8.62 -2.77
C ALA A 232 4.90 9.62 -2.89
N LEU A 233 5.12 10.90 -2.58
CA LEU A 233 4.13 11.94 -2.80
C LEU A 233 3.92 12.19 -4.30
N ALA A 234 5.03 12.32 -5.04
CA ALA A 234 5.00 12.54 -6.49
C ALA A 234 4.33 11.37 -7.24
N SER A 235 4.44 10.15 -6.74
CA SER A 235 3.91 8.97 -7.44
C SER A 235 2.39 8.92 -7.52
N ILE A 236 1.66 9.56 -6.60
CA ILE A 236 0.20 9.73 -6.74
C ILE A 236 -0.10 10.62 -7.95
N THR A 237 0.50 11.82 -8.00
CA THR A 237 0.32 12.73 -9.13
C THR A 237 0.71 12.07 -10.45
N SER A 238 1.83 11.35 -10.48
CA SER A 238 2.23 10.61 -11.68
C SER A 238 1.24 9.52 -12.06
N ALA A 239 0.66 8.79 -11.10
CA ALA A 239 -0.37 7.79 -11.40
C ALA A 239 -1.63 8.42 -12.01
N LEU A 240 -2.05 9.60 -11.53
CA LEU A 240 -3.18 10.34 -12.11
C LEU A 240 -2.88 10.75 -13.56
N LEU A 241 -1.71 11.35 -13.80
CA LEU A 241 -1.29 11.80 -15.13
C LEU A 241 -1.14 10.64 -16.12
N LEU A 242 -0.59 9.52 -15.67
CA LEU A 242 -0.45 8.32 -16.50
C LEU A 242 -1.81 7.68 -16.80
N ALA A 243 -2.74 7.65 -15.84
CA ALA A 243 -4.09 7.16 -16.09
C ALA A 243 -4.80 8.03 -17.14
N TYR A 244 -4.65 9.35 -17.06
CA TYR A 244 -5.18 10.27 -18.06
C TYR A 244 -4.55 10.05 -19.44
N ALA A 245 -3.22 9.97 -19.52
CA ALA A 245 -2.51 9.70 -20.77
C ALA A 245 -2.91 8.35 -21.39
N THR A 246 -3.08 7.31 -20.55
CA THR A 246 -3.56 5.99 -20.98
C THR A 246 -4.97 6.09 -21.55
N SER A 247 -5.85 6.86 -20.90
CA SER A 247 -7.23 7.06 -21.37
C SER A 247 -7.28 7.74 -22.74
N ILE A 248 -6.40 8.71 -23.01
CA ILE A 248 -6.24 9.33 -24.33
C ILE A 248 -5.77 8.30 -25.37
N VAL A 249 -4.70 7.55 -25.06
CA VAL A 249 -4.13 6.55 -25.99
C VAL A 249 -5.14 5.46 -26.32
N LEU A 250 -6.01 5.09 -25.38
CA LEU A 250 -7.08 4.11 -25.58
C LEU A 250 -8.38 4.72 -26.16
N GLY A 251 -8.40 6.01 -26.50
CA GLY A 251 -9.54 6.68 -27.14
C GLY A 251 -10.77 6.85 -26.25
N ARG A 252 -10.58 7.00 -24.93
CA ARG A 252 -11.66 7.13 -23.93
C ARG A 252 -11.80 8.52 -23.30
N ALA A 253 -10.88 9.44 -23.60
CA ALA A 253 -10.80 10.79 -23.04
C ALA A 253 -11.02 11.86 -24.12
#